data_AF-A0A8E7P3Y7-F1
#
_entry.id   AF-A0A8E7P3Y7-F1
#
_cell.length_a   1.000
_cell.length_b   1.000
_cell.length_c   1.000
_cell.angle_alpha   90.00
_cell.angle_beta   90.00
_cell.angle_gamma   90.00
#
_symmetry.space_group_name_H-M   'P 1'
#
loop_
_entity.id
_entity.type
_entity.pdbx_description
1 polymer ?
#
loop_
_entity_poly.entity_id
_entity_poly.type
_entity_poly.pdbx_seq_one_letter_code
_entity_poly.pdbx_strand_id
1 'polypeptide(L)'
;MRIEFQDAGYEARLIITGNLFEARKIDNLVDRVLFANPQLRAVQNGFFFREVFITGLQIYVLCAEALLEAEGFKVKETGAEG
;
A
#
# COMPACT_ATOMS: atom_id res chain seq x y z
N MET A 1 -12.14 1.61 1.98
CA MET A 1 -10.70 1.36 1.78
C MET A 1 -10.03 1.02 3.12
N ARG A 2 -9.29 -0.09 3.15
CA ARG A 2 -8.48 -0.56 4.27
C ARG A 2 -7.02 -0.61 3.78
N ILE A 3 -6.10 -0.09 4.57
CA ILE A 3 -4.67 -0.16 4.28
C ILE A 3 -4.02 -0.96 5.39
N GLU A 4 -3.29 -2.00 5.01
CA GLU A 4 -2.58 -2.89 5.93
C GLU A 4 -1.11 -2.92 5.55
N PHE A 5 -0.26 -2.55 6.49
CA PHE A 5 1.18 -2.71 6.35
C PHE A 5 1.57 -4.06 6.96
N GLN A 6 2.33 -4.86 6.22
CA GLN A 6 2.91 -6.09 6.74
C GLN A 6 4.41 -6.07 6.52
N ASP A 7 5.15 -6.23 7.61
CA ASP A 7 6.58 -6.43 7.56
C ASP A 7 6.87 -7.93 7.46
N ALA A 8 7.48 -8.36 6.35
CA ALA A 8 7.92 -9.74 6.16
C ALA A 8 9.43 -9.90 6.41
N GLY A 9 10.05 -8.97 7.14
CA GLY A 9 11.44 -9.02 7.61
C GLY A 9 12.47 -8.66 6.54
N TYR A 10 12.44 -9.33 5.38
CA TYR A 10 13.33 -9.02 4.25
C TYR A 10 12.74 -7.97 3.29
N GLU A 11 11.43 -7.94 3.17
CA GLU A 11 10.69 -6.97 2.34
C GLU A 11 9.42 -6.56 3.08
N ALA A 12 9.06 -5.29 2.94
CA ALA A 12 7.79 -4.78 3.45
C ALA A 12 6.74 -4.86 2.34
N ARG A 13 5.50 -5.12 2.73
CA ARG A 13 4.35 -5.13 1.83
C ARG A 13 3.22 -4.29 2.38
N LEU A 14 2.62 -3.46 1.54
CA LEU A 14 1.50 -2.61 1.86
C LEU A 14 0.30 -3.06 1.02
N ILE A 15 -0.77 -3.45 1.70
CA ILE A 15 -1.97 -4.03 1.10
C ILE A 15 -3.07 -2.99 1.18
N ILE A 16 -3.58 -2.58 0.03
CA ILE A 16 -4.68 -1.63 -0.09
C ILE A 16 -5.88 -2.38 -0.62
N THR A 17 -6.87 -2.58 0.23
CA THR A 17 -8.11 -3.26 -0.14
C THR A 17 -9.25 -2.25 -0.16
N GLY A 18 -9.99 -2.15 -1.25
CA GLY A 18 -11.16 -1.30 -1.34
C GLY A 18 -12.18 -1.76 -2.37
N ASN A 19 -13.33 -1.07 -2.36
CA ASN A 19 -14.42 -1.37 -3.28
C ASN A 19 -14.16 -0.80 -4.67
N LEU A 20 -14.91 -1.28 -5.68
CA LEU A 20 -14.81 -0.79 -7.05
C LEU A 20 -15.07 0.72 -7.18
N PHE A 21 -15.93 1.31 -6.34
CA PHE A 21 -16.15 2.76 -6.28
C PHE A 21 -14.91 3.55 -5.84
N GLU A 22 -14.03 2.91 -5.07
CA GLU A 22 -12.75 3.49 -4.63
C GLU A 22 -11.60 3.12 -5.58
N ALA A 23 -11.85 2.33 -6.63
CA ALA A 23 -10.82 1.82 -7.54
C ALA A 23 -9.99 2.94 -8.16
N ARG A 24 -10.64 4.00 -8.66
CA ARG A 24 -9.94 5.15 -9.25
C ARG A 24 -9.09 5.91 -8.22
N LYS A 25 -9.52 5.92 -6.95
CA LYS A 25 -8.76 6.54 -5.85
C LYS A 25 -7.54 5.69 -5.51
N ILE A 26 -7.71 4.37 -5.45
CA ILE A 26 -6.63 3.41 -5.21
C ILE A 26 -5.61 3.47 -6.35
N ASP A 27 -6.05 3.45 -7.61
CA ASP A 27 -5.15 3.50 -8.76
C ASP A 27 -4.33 4.80 -8.77
N ASN A 28 -4.95 5.96 -8.51
CA ASN A 28 -4.22 7.24 -8.36
C ASN A 28 -3.22 7.24 -7.19
N LEU A 29 -3.59 6.63 -6.08
CA LEU A 29 -2.77 6.57 -4.87
C LEU A 29 -1.56 5.66 -5.09
N VAL A 30 -1.77 4.51 -5.72
CA VAL A 30 -0.71 3.58 -6.14
C VAL A 30 0.22 4.26 -7.12
N ASP A 31 -0.31 4.97 -8.12
CA ASP A 31 0.49 5.69 -9.11
C ASP A 31 1.36 6.77 -8.44
N ARG A 32 0.81 7.54 -7.48
CA ARG A 32 1.60 8.49 -6.68
C ARG A 32 2.70 7.83 -5.86
N VAL A 33 2.39 6.69 -5.21
CA VAL A 33 3.36 5.94 -4.42
C VAL A 33 4.49 5.40 -5.30
N LEU A 34 4.17 4.85 -6.47
CA LEU A 34 5.14 4.38 -7.46
C LEU A 34 5.94 5.54 -8.07
N PHE A 35 5.30 6.69 -8.29
CA PHE A 35 5.97 7.89 -8.80
C PHE A 35 6.99 8.43 -7.79
N ALA A 36 6.63 8.44 -6.50
CA ALA A 36 7.55 8.83 -5.43
C ALA A 36 8.64 7.76 -5.20
N ASN A 37 8.31 6.49 -5.36
CA ASN A 37 9.20 5.36 -5.09
C ASN A 37 9.14 4.32 -6.22
N PRO A 38 9.85 4.53 -7.33
CA PRO A 38 9.81 3.63 -8.49
C PRO A 38 10.44 2.25 -8.22
N GLN A 39 11.12 2.09 -7.09
CA GLN A 39 11.64 0.79 -6.64
C GLN A 39 10.57 -0.10 -5.99
N LEU A 40 9.38 0.44 -5.71
CA LEU A 40 8.25 -0.34 -5.22
C LEU A 40 7.57 -1.07 -6.37
N ARG A 41 7.12 -2.29 -6.10
CA ARG A 41 6.38 -3.10 -7.07
C ARG A 41 4.93 -3.20 -6.63
N ALA A 42 4.02 -2.68 -7.45
CA ALA A 42 2.58 -2.83 -7.20
C ALA A 42 2.03 -4.00 -8.02
N VAL A 43 1.38 -4.93 -7.35
CA VAL A 43 0.62 -6.03 -7.95
C VAL A 43 -0.84 -5.85 -7.57
N GLN A 44 -1.68 -5.75 -8.58
CA GLN A 44 -3.12 -5.61 -8.38
C GLN A 44 -3.81 -6.95 -8.58
N ASN A 45 -4.67 -7.30 -7.63
CA ASN A 45 -5.47 -8.51 -7.63
C ASN A 45 -6.96 -8.18 -7.40
N GLY A 46 -7.85 -8.99 -7.96
CA GLY A 46 -9.29 -8.91 -7.73
C GLY A 46 -10.11 -8.35 -8.90
N PHE A 47 -11.23 -9.05 -9.18
CA PHE A 47 -12.19 -8.73 -10.26
C PHE A 47 -13.42 -7.92 -9.77
N PHE A 48 -13.77 -8.03 -8.47
CA PHE A 48 -14.90 -7.30 -7.84
C PHE A 48 -14.47 -6.34 -6.72
N PHE A 49 -13.37 -6.64 -6.05
CA PHE A 49 -12.74 -5.77 -5.06
C PHE A 49 -11.35 -5.42 -5.58
N ARG A 50 -10.93 -4.16 -5.42
CA ARG A 50 -9.58 -3.74 -5.76
C ARG A 50 -8.69 -4.05 -4.58
N GLU A 51 -7.81 -5.03 -4.76
CA GLU A 51 -6.76 -5.33 -3.81
C GLU A 51 -5.42 -5.04 -4.47
N VAL A 52 -4.63 -4.15 -3.89
CA VAL A 52 -3.32 -3.80 -4.41
C VAL A 52 -2.26 -4.12 -3.37
N PHE A 53 -1.29 -4.92 -3.78
CA PHE A 53 -0.12 -5.31 -3.00
C PHE A 53 1.06 -4.50 -3.49
N ILE A 54 1.55 -3.58 -2.66
CA ILE A 54 2.77 -2.82 -2.93
C ILE A 54 3.89 -3.49 -2.13
N THR A 55 4.83 -4.12 -2.81
CA THR A 55 5.97 -4.82 -2.20
C THR A 55 7.27 -4.09 -2.49
N GLY A 56 8.16 -3.98 -1.51
CA GLY A 56 9.51 -3.48 -1.74
C GLY A 56 10.33 -3.34 -0.46
N LEU A 57 11.43 -2.60 -0.56
CA LEU A 57 12.31 -2.36 0.59
C LEU A 57 11.56 -1.57 1.68
N GLN A 58 11.79 -1.94 2.94
CA GLN A 58 11.13 -1.31 4.11
C GLN A 58 11.21 0.22 4.10
N ILE A 59 12.36 0.79 3.72
CA ILE A 59 12.57 2.24 3.63
C ILE A 59 11.59 2.90 2.65
N TYR A 60 11.37 2.30 1.48
CA TYR A 60 10.44 2.85 0.49
C TYR A 60 8.98 2.67 0.90
N VAL A 61 8.66 1.57 1.60
CA VAL A 61 7.29 1.34 2.09
C VAL A 61 6.96 2.25 3.28
N LEU A 62 7.92 2.57 4.15
CA LEU A 62 7.79 3.61 5.19
C LEU A 62 7.54 4.99 4.57
N CYS A 63 8.24 5.34 3.49
CA CYS A 63 7.96 6.57 2.74
C CYS A 63 6.54 6.58 2.16
N ALA A 64 6.07 5.44 1.65
CA ALA A 64 4.71 5.30 1.16
C ALA A 64 3.69 5.47 2.29
N GLU A 65 3.93 4.87 3.45
CA GLU A 65 3.10 5.04 4.64
C GLU A 65 3.02 6.49 5.10
N ALA A 66 4.14 7.19 5.24
CA ALA A 66 4.16 8.60 5.62
C ALA A 66 3.37 9.48 4.64
N LEU A 67 3.40 9.15 3.35
CA LEU A 67 2.61 9.84 2.33
C LEU A 67 1.10 9.54 2.47
N LEU A 68 0.75 8.32 2.85
CA LEU A 68 -0.64 7.93 3.12
C LEU A 68 -1.21 8.61 4.37
N GLU A 69 -0.41 8.72 5.43
CA GLU A 69 -0.79 9.47 6.62
C GLU A 69 -0.97 10.97 6.34
N ALA A 70 -0.08 11.56 5.53
CA ALA A 70 -0.20 12.95 5.09
C ALA A 70 -1.49 13.21 4.27
N GLU A 71 -1.94 12.22 3.52
CA GLU A 71 -3.22 12.23 2.78
C GLU A 71 -4.44 11.89 3.67
N GLY A 72 -4.22 11.64 4.97
CA GLY A 72 -5.26 11.39 5.96
C GLY A 72 -5.76 9.94 6.01
N PHE A 73 -5.03 9.00 5.44
CA PHE A 73 -5.35 7.57 5.54
C PHE A 73 -4.71 6.95 6.77
N LYS A 74 -5.45 6.07 7.46
CA LYS A 74 -4.90 5.28 8.56
C LYS A 74 -4.35 3.97 8.03
N VAL A 75 -3.04 3.81 8.14
CA VAL A 75 -2.35 2.54 7.88
C VAL A 75 -2.43 1.70 9.15
N LYS A 76 -2.86 0.44 9.02
CA LYS A 76 -2.80 -0.53 10.13
C LYS A 76 -1.58 -1.40 9.95
N GLU A 77 -0.58 -1.24 10.81
CA GLU A 77 0.54 -2.16 10.88
C GLU A 77 0.07 -3.51 11.44
N THR A 78 0.17 -4.55 10.62
CA THR A 78 0.12 -5.96 10.99
C THR A 78 1.55 -6.46 10.98
N GLY A 79 2.28 -6.21 12.07
CA GLY A 79 3.70 -6.58 12.12
C GLY A 79 4.45 -5.98 13.31
N ALA A 80 3.97 -6.23 14.52
CA ALA A 80 4.75 -5.97 15.74
C ALA A 80 4.36 -6.92 16.87
N GLU A 81 4.21 -8.21 16.61
CA GLU A 81 4.15 -9.22 17.69
C GLU A 81 4.86 -10.50 17.24
N GLY A 82 6.00 -10.80 17.88
CA GLY A 82 6.61 -12.15 17.91
C GLY A 82 8.05 -12.25 17.43
#